data_AF-A0A9X4KKQ2-F1
#
_entry.id   AF-A0A9X4KKQ2-F1
#
_cell.length_a   1.000
_cell.length_b   1.000
_cell.length_c   1.000
_cell.angle_alpha   90.00
_cell.angle_beta   90.00
_cell.angle_gamma   90.00
#
_symmetry.space_group_name_H-M   'P 1'
#
loop_
_entity.id
_entity.type
_entity.pdbx_description
1 polymer ?
#
loop_
_entity_poly.entity_id
_entity_poly.type
_entity_poly.pdbx_seq_one_letter_code
_entity_poly.pdbx_strand_id
1 'polypeptide(L)'
;MNKFQNARTEEMNYHEKFYAEHMLFEPGTWLSKPVKIVIDMLERLNLQDIRMLDLGCGVGRNSIPLAQKTKAFNGMITCVDLLPSAIHYLLENARTYQVQHQIRAETADAEGYAIQDNYFDYIVACSCLEHVSSVDAFKAVVTQMIQGTKENGINAILMSTGVQEYWIETGETQDGLIELNMKTDETFALLKELYESWEIVIERQLPQKNP
;
A
#
# COMPACT_ATOMS: atom_id res chain seq x y z
N MET A 1 -21.84 -7.23 14.27
CA MET A 1 -20.63 -6.78 13.55
C MET A 1 -19.97 -5.70 14.39
N ASN A 2 -18.69 -5.79 14.72
CA ASN A 2 -17.99 -4.66 15.37
C ASN A 2 -17.62 -3.59 14.32
N LYS A 3 -17.25 -2.37 14.74
CA LYS A 3 -16.94 -1.24 13.83
C LYS A 3 -15.89 -1.62 12.78
N PHE A 4 -14.84 -2.31 13.20
CA PHE A 4 -13.77 -2.79 12.32
C PHE A 4 -14.29 -3.72 11.21
N GLN A 5 -15.02 -4.78 11.57
CA GLN A 5 -15.58 -5.72 10.59
C GLN A 5 -16.53 -5.04 9.61
N ASN A 6 -17.29 -4.05 10.06
CA ASN A 6 -18.18 -3.28 9.19
C ASN A 6 -17.38 -2.45 8.18
N ALA A 7 -16.42 -1.63 8.65
CA ALA A 7 -15.55 -0.84 7.79
C ALA A 7 -14.83 -1.71 6.75
N ARG A 8 -14.27 -2.84 7.20
CA ARG A 8 -13.58 -3.79 6.32
C ARG A 8 -14.47 -4.43 5.28
N THR A 9 -15.70 -4.76 5.63
CA THR A 9 -16.66 -5.32 4.68
C THR A 9 -17.04 -4.29 3.62
N GLU A 10 -17.30 -3.05 4.01
CA GLU A 10 -17.61 -1.96 3.08
C GLU A 10 -16.43 -1.65 2.15
N GLU A 11 -15.21 -1.62 2.68
CA GLU A 11 -14.00 -1.36 1.91
C GLU A 11 -13.73 -2.47 0.88
N MET A 12 -13.87 -3.74 1.29
CA MET A 12 -13.76 -4.88 0.38
C MET A 12 -14.82 -4.81 -0.73
N ASN A 13 -16.08 -4.50 -0.39
CA ASN A 13 -17.16 -4.39 -1.37
C ASN A 13 -16.93 -3.24 -2.36
N TYR A 14 -16.46 -2.10 -1.88
CA TYR A 14 -16.10 -0.95 -2.72
C TYR A 14 -15.01 -1.36 -3.73
N HIS A 15 -13.92 -1.97 -3.26
CA HIS A 15 -12.81 -2.35 -4.11
C HIS A 15 -13.15 -3.47 -5.11
N GLU A 16 -13.88 -4.50 -4.68
CA GLU A 16 -14.38 -5.56 -5.57
C GLU A 16 -15.17 -4.99 -6.74
N LYS A 17 -16.11 -4.08 -6.44
CA LYS A 17 -16.90 -3.40 -7.48
C LYS A 17 -16.02 -2.51 -8.35
N PHE A 18 -15.18 -1.69 -7.74
CA PHE A 18 -14.33 -0.74 -8.45
C PHE A 18 -13.40 -1.42 -9.44
N TYR A 19 -12.76 -2.52 -9.03
CA TYR A 19 -11.85 -3.29 -9.90
C TYR A 19 -12.57 -4.06 -11.01
N ALA A 20 -13.84 -4.42 -10.82
CA ALA A 20 -14.65 -5.02 -11.89
C ALA A 20 -15.10 -3.98 -12.93
N GLU A 21 -15.25 -2.72 -12.54
CA GLU A 21 -15.80 -1.65 -13.38
C GLU A 21 -14.73 -0.81 -14.08
N HIS A 22 -13.50 -0.79 -13.54
CA HIS A 22 -12.42 0.09 -14.02
C HIS A 22 -11.14 -0.66 -14.41
N MET A 23 -10.47 -0.16 -15.45
CA MET A 23 -9.19 -0.69 -15.89
C MET A 23 -8.01 -0.03 -15.17
N LEU A 24 -6.89 -0.74 -15.08
CA LEU A 24 -5.65 -0.16 -14.60
C LEU A 24 -5.23 1.03 -15.50
N PHE A 25 -4.85 2.15 -14.88
CA PHE A 25 -4.53 3.42 -15.53
C PHE A 25 -5.70 4.12 -16.26
N GLU A 26 -6.94 3.80 -15.90
CA GLU A 26 -8.10 4.53 -16.41
C GLU A 26 -8.09 6.02 -15.99
N PRO A 27 -8.16 6.97 -16.93
CA PRO A 27 -8.15 8.41 -16.61
C PRO A 27 -9.32 8.81 -15.70
N GLY A 28 -9.06 9.72 -14.75
CA GLY A 28 -10.08 10.21 -13.82
C GLY A 28 -10.30 9.31 -12.59
N THR A 29 -9.70 8.11 -12.57
CA THR A 29 -9.72 7.22 -11.40
C THR A 29 -8.46 7.37 -10.55
N TRP A 30 -8.49 6.87 -9.32
CA TRP A 30 -7.29 6.75 -8.48
C TRP A 30 -6.31 5.67 -8.97
N LEU A 31 -6.71 4.83 -9.94
CA LEU A 31 -5.83 3.90 -10.67
C LEU A 31 -5.06 4.57 -11.81
N SER A 32 -5.41 5.81 -12.18
CA SER A 32 -4.90 6.50 -13.38
C SER A 32 -3.37 6.60 -13.48
N LYS A 33 -2.65 6.55 -12.35
CA LYS A 33 -1.19 6.61 -12.32
C LYS A 33 -0.62 5.98 -11.05
N PRO A 34 0.63 5.47 -11.09
CA PRO A 34 1.33 5.06 -9.87
C PRO A 34 1.50 6.23 -8.91
N VAL A 35 1.64 5.91 -7.63
CA VAL A 35 2.01 6.88 -6.61
C VAL A 35 3.41 7.41 -6.94
N LYS A 36 3.51 8.72 -7.19
CA LYS A 36 4.77 9.34 -7.66
C LYS A 36 5.95 9.02 -6.73
N ILE A 37 5.75 9.13 -5.42
CA ILE A 37 6.85 8.92 -4.48
C ILE A 37 7.36 7.48 -4.48
N VAL A 38 6.49 6.50 -4.76
CA VAL A 38 6.88 5.09 -4.89
C VAL A 38 7.85 4.91 -6.05
N ILE A 39 7.57 5.56 -7.18
CA ILE A 39 8.43 5.50 -8.36
C ILE A 39 9.74 6.28 -8.15
N ASP A 40 9.67 7.47 -7.54
CA ASP A 40 10.84 8.31 -7.29
C ASP A 40 11.84 7.64 -6.32
N MET A 41 11.35 6.90 -5.30
CA MET A 41 12.24 6.23 -4.34
C MET A 41 12.94 5.01 -4.92
N LEU A 42 12.33 4.31 -5.88
CA LEU A 42 13.00 3.24 -6.61
C LEU A 42 14.30 3.72 -7.29
N GLU A 43 14.33 4.96 -7.79
CA GLU A 43 15.50 5.54 -8.48
C GLU A 43 16.71 5.78 -7.56
N ARG A 44 16.53 5.66 -6.23
CA ARG A 44 17.61 5.74 -5.23
C ARG A 44 18.27 4.39 -4.94
N LEU A 45 17.67 3.30 -5.40
CA LEU A 45 18.14 1.95 -5.12
C LEU A 45 18.98 1.40 -6.27
N ASN A 46 19.83 0.43 -5.94
CA ASN A 46 20.43 -0.41 -6.96
C ASN A 46 19.36 -1.37 -7.51
N LEU A 47 19.12 -1.30 -8.82
CA LEU A 47 18.06 -2.08 -9.47
C LEU A 47 18.49 -3.52 -9.80
N GLN A 48 19.79 -3.82 -9.79
CA GLN A 48 20.30 -5.14 -10.13
C GLN A 48 19.84 -6.18 -9.12
N ASP A 49 19.10 -7.19 -9.58
CA ASP A 49 18.54 -8.29 -8.78
C ASP A 49 17.68 -7.80 -7.59
N ILE A 50 17.08 -6.62 -7.73
CA ILE A 50 16.28 -5.98 -6.68
C ILE A 50 15.06 -6.82 -6.30
N ARG A 51 14.82 -6.97 -5.00
CA ARG A 51 13.64 -7.66 -4.47
C ARG A 51 12.72 -6.65 -3.81
N MET A 52 11.48 -6.62 -4.26
CA MET A 52 10.48 -5.66 -3.79
C MET A 52 9.28 -6.39 -3.18
N LEU A 53 8.60 -5.73 -2.24
CA LEU A 53 7.33 -6.16 -1.66
C LEU A 53 6.31 -5.03 -1.79
N ASP A 54 5.10 -5.32 -2.26
CA ASP A 54 3.96 -4.40 -2.29
C ASP A 54 2.81 -4.99 -1.45
N LEU A 55 2.60 -4.43 -0.25
CA LEU A 55 1.53 -4.78 0.67
C LEU A 55 0.26 -3.98 0.32
N GLY A 56 -0.85 -4.68 0.08
CA GLY A 56 -2.07 -4.07 -0.46
C GLY A 56 -1.87 -3.66 -1.92
N CYS A 57 -1.30 -4.55 -2.73
CA CYS A 57 -0.89 -4.26 -4.11
C CYS A 57 -2.06 -3.94 -5.06
N GLY A 58 -3.30 -4.30 -4.66
CA GLY A 58 -4.50 -4.15 -5.46
C GLY A 58 -4.36 -4.82 -6.83
N VAL A 59 -4.86 -4.13 -7.85
CA VAL A 59 -4.72 -4.57 -9.26
C VAL A 59 -3.37 -4.22 -9.88
N GLY A 60 -2.42 -3.73 -9.09
CA GLY A 60 -1.05 -3.47 -9.52
C GLY A 60 -0.73 -2.03 -9.94
N ARG A 61 -1.45 -1.03 -9.39
CA ARG A 61 -1.20 0.40 -9.68
C ARG A 61 0.26 0.81 -9.52
N ASN A 62 0.91 0.29 -8.49
CA ASN A 62 2.33 0.53 -8.20
C ASN A 62 3.21 -0.64 -8.67
N SER A 63 2.77 -1.87 -8.42
CA SER A 63 3.52 -3.08 -8.77
C SER A 63 3.85 -3.20 -10.25
N ILE A 64 2.91 -2.89 -11.15
CA ILE A 64 3.13 -3.02 -12.60
C ILE A 64 4.23 -2.07 -13.09
N PRO A 65 4.20 -0.75 -12.80
CA PRO A 65 5.29 0.15 -13.19
C PRO A 65 6.64 -0.17 -12.52
N LEU A 66 6.64 -0.62 -11.26
CA LEU A 66 7.88 -1.05 -10.58
C LEU A 66 8.50 -2.26 -11.30
N ALA A 67 7.69 -3.26 -11.64
CA ALA A 67 8.15 -4.42 -12.39
C ALA A 67 8.67 -4.03 -13.79
N GLN A 68 7.99 -3.11 -14.50
CA GLN A 68 8.45 -2.62 -15.81
C GLN A 68 9.82 -1.93 -15.72
N LYS A 69 10.03 -1.10 -14.70
CA LYS A 69 11.29 -0.36 -14.49
C LYS A 69 12.46 -1.26 -14.13
N THR A 70 12.20 -2.38 -13.46
CA THR A 70 13.24 -3.27 -12.91
C THR A 70 13.46 -4.55 -13.72
N LYS A 71 12.56 -4.87 -14.66
CA LYS A 71 12.64 -6.06 -15.53
C LYS A 71 13.99 -6.21 -16.24
N ALA A 72 14.56 -5.12 -16.75
CA ALA A 72 15.85 -5.15 -17.44
C ALA A 72 17.05 -5.49 -16.52
N PHE A 73 16.84 -5.43 -15.20
CA PHE A 73 17.82 -5.64 -14.16
C PHE A 73 17.54 -6.89 -13.33
N ASN A 74 16.69 -7.80 -13.83
CA ASN A 74 16.26 -9.02 -13.14
C ASN A 74 15.55 -8.74 -11.79
N GLY A 75 14.88 -7.59 -11.67
CA GLY A 75 14.10 -7.26 -10.50
C GLY A 75 12.84 -8.11 -10.35
N MET A 76 12.48 -8.41 -9.11
CA MET A 76 11.30 -9.19 -8.75
C MET A 76 10.46 -8.43 -7.72
N ILE A 77 9.13 -8.50 -7.84
CA ILE A 77 8.20 -7.94 -6.87
C ILE A 77 7.25 -9.02 -6.36
N THR A 78 7.15 -9.14 -5.04
CA THR A 78 6.10 -9.90 -4.37
C THR A 78 4.94 -8.95 -4.09
N CYS A 79 3.76 -9.32 -4.56
CA CYS A 79 2.54 -8.53 -4.49
C CYS A 79 1.53 -9.25 -3.60
N VAL A 80 1.15 -8.63 -2.49
CA VAL A 80 0.26 -9.22 -1.49
C VAL A 80 -1.04 -8.40 -1.44
N ASP A 81 -2.19 -9.06 -1.51
CA ASP A 81 -3.48 -8.41 -1.32
C ASP A 81 -4.48 -9.36 -0.65
N LEU A 82 -5.39 -8.79 0.14
CA LEU A 82 -6.45 -9.54 0.80
C LEU A 82 -7.45 -10.11 -0.20
N LEU A 83 -7.72 -9.39 -1.29
CA LEU A 83 -8.77 -9.72 -2.24
C LEU A 83 -8.26 -10.70 -3.31
N PRO A 84 -8.85 -11.91 -3.43
CA PRO A 84 -8.52 -12.82 -4.52
C PRO A 84 -8.77 -12.21 -5.90
N SER A 85 -9.79 -11.35 -6.05
CA SER A 85 -10.10 -10.66 -7.30
C SER A 85 -9.05 -9.63 -7.68
N ALA A 86 -8.51 -8.88 -6.72
CA ALA A 86 -7.42 -7.94 -6.94
C ALA A 86 -6.19 -8.67 -7.48
N ILE A 87 -5.83 -9.81 -6.87
CA ILE A 87 -4.75 -10.67 -7.35
C ILE A 87 -5.03 -11.23 -8.75
N HIS A 88 -6.28 -11.62 -9.04
CA HIS A 88 -6.66 -12.04 -10.39
C HIS A 88 -6.42 -10.94 -11.42
N TYR A 89 -6.93 -9.73 -11.19
CA TYR A 89 -6.72 -8.60 -12.08
C TYR A 89 -5.26 -8.15 -12.16
N LEU A 90 -4.50 -8.20 -11.06
CA LEU A 90 -3.06 -7.98 -11.06
C LEU A 90 -2.36 -8.91 -12.04
N LEU A 91 -2.69 -10.21 -12.05
CA LEU A 91 -2.07 -11.18 -12.95
C LEU A 91 -2.48 -10.97 -14.42
N GLU A 92 -3.73 -10.57 -14.69
CA GLU A 92 -4.17 -10.18 -16.05
C GLU A 92 -3.44 -8.91 -16.52
N ASN A 93 -3.31 -7.90 -15.66
CA ASN A 93 -2.53 -6.70 -15.91
C ASN A 93 -1.05 -7.05 -16.13
N ALA A 94 -0.48 -7.95 -15.32
CA ALA A 94 0.91 -8.37 -15.46
C ALA A 94 1.20 -8.98 -16.85
N ARG A 95 0.26 -9.77 -17.40
CA ARG A 95 0.37 -10.28 -18.78
C ARG A 95 0.22 -9.17 -19.80
N THR A 96 -0.77 -8.29 -19.62
CA THR A 96 -1.04 -7.15 -20.52
C THR A 96 0.18 -6.24 -20.64
N TYR A 97 0.84 -5.93 -19.52
CA TYR A 97 2.03 -5.09 -19.45
C TYR A 97 3.35 -5.86 -19.55
N GLN A 98 3.29 -7.17 -19.86
CA GLN A 98 4.42 -8.05 -20.13
C GLN A 98 5.45 -8.16 -18.98
N VAL A 99 4.97 -8.15 -17.73
CA VAL A 99 5.78 -8.26 -16.51
C VAL A 99 5.41 -9.47 -15.64
N GLN A 100 4.64 -10.41 -16.18
CA GLN A 100 4.19 -11.61 -15.45
C GLN A 100 5.33 -12.47 -14.89
N HIS A 101 6.54 -12.38 -15.45
CA HIS A 101 7.72 -13.11 -14.96
C HIS A 101 8.46 -12.38 -13.84
N GLN A 102 8.10 -11.12 -13.57
CA GLN A 102 8.69 -10.28 -12.51
C GLN A 102 7.79 -10.25 -11.26
N ILE A 103 6.55 -10.73 -11.37
CA ILE A 103 5.54 -10.64 -10.32
C ILE A 103 5.32 -12.00 -9.69
N ARG A 104 5.40 -12.03 -8.36
CA ARG A 104 4.92 -13.12 -7.51
C ARG A 104 3.69 -12.62 -6.75
N ALA A 105 2.53 -13.17 -7.04
CA ALA A 105 1.27 -12.72 -6.44
C ALA A 105 0.80 -13.66 -5.34
N GLU A 106 0.37 -13.10 -4.20
CA GLU A 106 -0.09 -13.85 -3.03
C GLU A 106 -1.37 -13.23 -2.48
N THR A 107 -2.39 -14.07 -2.26
CA THR A 107 -3.62 -13.66 -1.57
C THR A 107 -3.44 -13.86 -0.08
N ALA A 108 -3.23 -12.78 0.66
CA ALA A 108 -3.06 -12.80 2.10
C ALA A 108 -3.43 -11.46 2.74
N ASP A 109 -3.84 -11.49 4.01
CA ASP A 109 -4.02 -10.30 4.82
C ASP A 109 -2.65 -9.69 5.18
N ALA A 110 -2.46 -8.40 4.91
CA ALA A 110 -1.24 -7.68 5.26
C ALA A 110 -0.93 -7.73 6.77
N GLU A 111 -1.96 -7.77 7.62
CA GLU A 111 -1.78 -7.89 9.07
C GLU A 111 -1.12 -9.21 9.49
N GLY A 112 -1.43 -10.30 8.78
CA GLY A 112 -0.95 -11.65 9.08
C GLY A 112 0.17 -12.13 8.16
N TYR A 113 0.58 -11.32 7.19
CA TYR A 113 1.60 -11.71 6.22
C TYR A 113 2.99 -11.73 6.85
N ALA A 114 3.69 -12.86 6.69
CA ALA A 114 5.04 -13.05 7.23
C ALA A 114 6.07 -12.46 6.26
N ILE A 115 6.64 -11.31 6.62
CA ILE A 115 7.70 -10.67 5.83
C ILE A 115 9.03 -11.34 6.18
N GLN A 116 9.73 -11.84 5.16
CA GLN A 116 11.02 -12.50 5.37
C GLN A 116 12.09 -11.48 5.80
N ASP A 117 12.76 -11.74 6.92
CA ASP A 117 13.88 -10.94 7.44
C ASP A 117 14.98 -10.68 6.39
N ASN A 118 15.47 -9.44 6.35
CA ASN A 118 16.62 -8.99 5.56
C ASN A 118 16.58 -9.48 4.10
N TYR A 119 15.41 -9.41 3.47
CA TYR A 119 15.15 -10.02 2.17
C TYR A 119 14.85 -9.02 1.07
N PHE A 120 14.11 -7.96 1.38
CA PHE A 120 13.64 -6.97 0.41
C PHE A 120 14.56 -5.75 0.41
N ASP A 121 14.83 -5.24 -0.80
CA ASP A 121 15.53 -3.97 -1.00
C ASP A 121 14.52 -2.80 -0.97
N TYR A 122 13.25 -3.06 -1.28
CA TYR A 122 12.20 -2.06 -1.29
C TYR A 122 10.85 -2.63 -0.82
N ILE A 123 10.25 -2.07 0.23
CA ILE A 123 8.89 -2.42 0.67
C ILE A 123 7.96 -1.22 0.52
N VAL A 124 6.81 -1.45 -0.11
CA VAL A 124 5.77 -0.46 -0.35
C VAL A 124 4.51 -0.89 0.40
N ALA A 125 3.87 0.06 1.08
CA ALA A 125 2.52 -0.09 1.64
C ALA A 125 1.73 1.18 1.32
N CYS A 126 0.89 1.13 0.28
CA CYS A 126 0.12 2.29 -0.19
C CYS A 126 -1.38 2.03 -0.06
N SER A 127 -2.06 2.79 0.79
CA SER A 127 -3.48 2.58 1.11
C SER A 127 -3.73 1.16 1.61
N CYS A 128 -2.99 0.78 2.66
CA CYS A 128 -2.95 -0.58 3.19
C CYS A 128 -2.95 -0.60 4.72
N LEU A 129 -2.09 0.19 5.36
CA LEU A 129 -1.88 0.13 6.82
C LEU A 129 -3.05 0.72 7.62
N GLU A 130 -3.91 1.52 6.99
CA GLU A 130 -5.18 2.00 7.55
C GLU A 130 -6.24 0.90 7.72
N HIS A 131 -6.02 -0.31 7.17
CA HIS A 131 -6.98 -1.43 7.17
C HIS A 131 -6.65 -2.54 8.19
N VAL A 132 -5.63 -2.35 9.02
CA VAL A 132 -5.26 -3.28 10.09
C VAL A 132 -6.13 -3.10 11.35
N SER A 133 -6.18 -4.12 12.21
CA SER A 133 -7.15 -4.25 13.29
C SER A 133 -6.98 -3.30 14.46
N SER A 134 -5.78 -2.77 14.65
CA SER A 134 -5.42 -1.96 15.82
C SER A 134 -4.09 -1.26 15.63
N VAL A 135 -3.78 -0.31 16.52
CA VAL A 135 -2.44 0.30 16.60
C VAL A 135 -1.36 -0.76 16.88
N ASP A 136 -1.64 -1.79 17.66
CA ASP A 136 -0.67 -2.87 17.92
C ASP A 136 -0.41 -3.71 16.67
N ALA A 137 -1.45 -4.00 15.88
CA ALA A 137 -1.32 -4.64 14.58
C ALA A 137 -0.51 -3.77 13.61
N PHE A 138 -0.78 -2.46 13.56
CA PHE A 138 0.00 -1.50 12.79
C PHE A 138 1.49 -1.54 13.17
N LYS A 139 1.81 -1.47 14.46
CA LYS A 139 3.20 -1.57 14.95
C LYS A 139 3.84 -2.89 14.52
N ALA A 140 3.12 -4.01 14.66
CA ALA A 140 3.62 -5.33 14.30
C ALA A 140 3.96 -5.43 12.81
N VAL A 141 3.08 -4.94 11.92
CA VAL A 141 3.33 -4.93 10.47
C VAL A 141 4.52 -4.04 10.13
N VAL A 142 4.58 -2.82 10.69
CA VAL A 142 5.70 -1.90 10.44
C VAL A 142 7.02 -2.46 10.96
N THR A 143 7.05 -3.10 12.12
CA THR A 143 8.24 -3.80 12.63
C THR A 143 8.68 -4.92 11.70
N GLN A 144 7.74 -5.71 11.15
CA GLN A 144 8.08 -6.71 10.13
C GLN A 144 8.62 -6.08 8.85
N MET A 145 8.08 -4.93 8.40
CA MET A 145 8.64 -4.21 7.26
C MET A 145 10.08 -3.76 7.53
N ILE A 146 10.36 -3.24 8.72
CA ILE A 146 11.72 -2.85 9.13
C ILE A 146 12.67 -4.05 9.12
N GLN A 147 12.27 -5.16 9.75
CA GLN A 147 13.08 -6.39 9.83
C GLN A 147 13.27 -7.05 8.48
N GLY A 148 12.26 -7.00 7.61
CA GLY A 148 12.27 -7.59 6.28
C GLY A 148 13.10 -6.83 5.26
N THR A 149 13.47 -5.59 5.57
CA THR A 149 14.22 -4.73 4.66
C THR A 149 15.71 -4.85 4.91
N LYS A 150 16.48 -4.96 3.83
CA LYS A 150 17.95 -5.00 3.88
C LYS A 150 18.55 -3.67 4.32
N GLU A 151 19.80 -3.72 4.75
CA GLU A 151 20.61 -2.52 4.92
C GLU A 151 20.65 -1.71 3.62
N ASN A 152 20.47 -0.39 3.72
CA ASN A 152 20.30 0.55 2.60
C ASN A 152 19.05 0.34 1.73
N GLY A 153 18.13 -0.55 2.13
CA GLY A 153 16.81 -0.65 1.52
C GLY A 153 15.90 0.52 1.93
N ILE A 154 14.73 0.60 1.29
CA ILE A 154 13.75 1.68 1.56
C ILE A 154 12.39 1.08 1.92
N ASN A 155 11.70 1.71 2.87
CA ASN A 155 10.27 1.52 3.10
C ASN A 155 9.49 2.76 2.65
N ALA A 156 8.47 2.57 1.82
CA ALA A 156 7.58 3.63 1.35
C ALA A 156 6.15 3.38 1.83
N ILE A 157 5.69 4.24 2.75
CA ILE A 157 4.35 4.17 3.33
C ILE A 157 3.54 5.37 2.84
N LEU A 158 2.36 5.09 2.29
CA LEU A 158 1.32 6.08 2.03
C LEU A 158 0.04 5.53 2.66
N MET A 159 -0.56 6.26 3.60
CA MET A 159 -1.81 5.84 4.24
C MET A 159 -2.71 7.04 4.52
N SER A 160 -4.01 6.78 4.60
CA SER A 160 -5.03 7.74 4.98
C SER A 160 -5.10 7.85 6.51
N THR A 161 -5.15 9.07 7.03
CA THR A 161 -5.20 9.37 8.47
C THR A 161 -6.21 10.46 8.75
N GLY A 162 -6.84 10.42 9.92
CA GLY A 162 -7.82 11.42 10.35
C GLY A 162 -8.97 11.59 9.37
N VAL A 163 -9.45 10.49 8.79
CA VAL A 163 -10.54 10.47 7.82
C VAL A 163 -11.80 11.01 8.50
N GLN A 164 -12.47 11.96 7.86
CA GLN A 164 -13.69 12.58 8.37
C GLN A 164 -14.78 12.51 7.31
N GLU A 165 -16.01 12.27 7.75
CA GLU A 165 -17.22 12.41 6.95
C GLU A 165 -17.91 13.72 7.31
N TYR A 166 -18.36 14.45 6.29
CA TYR A 166 -19.07 15.71 6.45
C TYR A 166 -20.48 15.61 5.84
N TRP A 167 -21.49 15.87 6.66
CA TRP A 167 -22.88 15.90 6.24
C TRP A 167 -23.25 17.29 5.75
N ILE A 168 -23.45 17.45 4.43
CA ILE A 168 -23.76 18.75 3.81
C ILE A 168 -25.05 19.36 4.38
N GLU A 169 -26.05 18.53 4.67
CA GLU A 169 -27.38 18.98 5.12
C GLU A 169 -27.36 19.56 6.54
N THR A 170 -26.59 18.96 7.44
CA THR A 170 -26.54 19.34 8.87
C THR A 170 -25.31 20.17 9.21
N GLY A 171 -24.28 20.15 8.37
CA GLY A 171 -22.98 20.74 8.65
C GLY A 171 -22.17 19.97 9.69
N GLU A 172 -22.58 18.76 10.06
CA GLU A 172 -21.91 17.92 11.06
C GLU A 172 -20.72 17.18 10.46
N THR A 173 -19.66 17.06 11.26
CA THR A 173 -18.46 16.27 10.94
C THR A 173 -18.34 15.11 11.92
N GLN A 174 -18.11 13.92 11.41
CA GLN A 174 -17.83 12.72 12.21
C GLN A 174 -16.58 11.99 11.69
N ASP A 175 -16.03 11.08 12.50
CA ASP A 175 -14.98 10.19 12.04
C ASP A 175 -15.49 9.33 10.88
N GLY A 176 -14.73 9.27 9.80
CA GLY A 176 -15.07 8.44 8.65
C GLY A 176 -15.07 6.95 8.98
N LEU A 177 -15.86 6.19 8.23
CA LEU A 177 -15.87 4.73 8.33
C LEU A 177 -14.61 4.14 7.69
N ILE A 178 -13.58 3.93 8.50
CA ILE A 178 -12.34 3.23 8.15
C ILE A 178 -11.89 2.38 9.35
N GLU A 179 -11.20 1.27 9.09
CA GLU A 179 -10.82 0.28 10.10
C GLU A 179 -9.94 0.87 11.20
N LEU A 180 -8.82 1.51 10.83
CA LEU A 180 -7.90 2.16 11.74
C LEU A 180 -7.73 3.64 11.39
N ASN A 181 -8.58 4.48 11.99
CA ASN A 181 -8.54 5.93 11.79
C ASN A 181 -7.61 6.64 12.78
N MET A 182 -6.29 6.48 12.60
CA MET A 182 -5.32 7.20 13.43
C MET A 182 -5.23 8.68 13.03
N LYS A 183 -4.97 9.58 14.00
CA LYS A 183 -4.68 10.98 13.68
C LYS A 183 -3.33 11.09 12.98
N THR A 184 -3.20 12.05 12.08
CA THR A 184 -2.01 12.24 11.25
C THR A 184 -0.73 12.45 12.09
N ASP A 185 -0.80 13.33 13.07
CA ASP A 185 0.30 13.72 13.94
C ASP A 185 0.71 12.58 14.90
N GLU A 186 -0.27 11.82 15.40
CA GLU A 186 -0.01 10.60 16.19
C GLU A 186 0.64 9.50 15.33
N THR A 187 0.22 9.38 14.06
CA THR A 187 0.79 8.41 13.09
C THR A 187 2.24 8.74 12.77
N PHE A 188 2.55 10.01 12.48
CA PHE A 188 3.94 10.43 12.24
C PHE A 188 4.83 10.25 13.47
N ALA A 189 4.33 10.58 14.67
CA ALA A 189 5.09 10.36 15.90
C ALA A 189 5.40 8.87 16.10
N LEU A 190 4.42 7.99 15.89
CA LEU A 190 4.61 6.55 16.01
C LEU A 190 5.57 6.00 14.94
N LEU A 191 5.46 6.43 13.68
CA LEU A 191 6.39 6.02 12.64
C LEU A 191 7.82 6.47 12.96
N LYS A 192 8.01 7.70 13.47
CA LYS A 192 9.34 8.18 13.91
C LYS A 192 9.93 7.36 15.04
N GLU A 193 9.10 6.93 16.00
CA GLU A 193 9.52 6.04 17.08
C GLU A 193 9.96 4.68 16.53
N LEU A 194 9.16 4.06 15.65
CA LEU A 194 9.47 2.75 15.08
C LEU A 194 10.70 2.78 14.16
N TYR A 195 10.87 3.86 13.40
CA TYR A 195 11.99 4.08 12.47
C TYR A 195 13.12 4.92 13.11
N GLU A 196 13.29 4.91 14.43
CA GLU A 196 14.28 5.78 15.12
C GLU A 196 15.73 5.63 14.64
N SER A 197 16.08 4.45 14.12
CA SER A 197 17.41 4.11 13.60
C SER A 197 17.54 4.29 12.08
N TRP A 198 16.49 4.80 11.41
CA TRP A 198 16.42 4.96 9.97
C TRP A 198 16.47 6.43 9.55
N GLU A 199 17.00 6.69 8.35
CA GLU A 199 16.90 8.00 7.73
C GLU A 199 15.50 8.23 7.16
N ILE A 200 14.86 9.34 7.53
CA ILE A 200 13.60 9.79 6.92
C ILE A 200 13.93 10.60 5.66
N VAL A 201 13.87 9.94 4.50
CA VAL A 201 14.14 10.58 3.19
C VAL A 201 13.05 11.59 2.80
N ILE A 202 11.80 11.31 3.17
CA ILE A 202 10.65 12.18 2.89
C ILE A 202 9.53 11.97 3.91
N GLU A 203 8.94 13.08 4.34
CA GLU A 203 7.74 13.12 5.17
C GLU A 203 6.81 14.22 4.64
N ARG A 204 5.56 13.88 4.33
CA ARG A 204 4.58 14.84 3.81
C ARG A 204 3.16 14.46 4.24
N GLN A 205 2.37 15.47 4.61
CA GLN A 205 0.93 15.38 4.73
C GLN A 205 0.29 16.02 3.49
N LEU A 206 -0.65 15.32 2.86
CA LEU A 206 -1.44 15.85 1.75
C LEU A 206 -2.91 15.85 2.15
N PRO A 207 -3.53 17.02 2.40
CA PRO A 207 -4.95 17.08 2.71
C PRO A 207 -5.75 16.69 1.46
N GLN A 208 -6.54 15.63 1.56
CA GLN A 208 -7.54 15.30 0.54
C GLN A 208 -8.79 16.13 0.82
N LYS A 209 -9.16 17.00 -0.12
CA LYS A 209 -10.45 17.68 -0.10
C LYS A 209 -11.35 16.91 -1.07
N ASN A 210 -12.50 16.44 -0.60
CA ASN A 210 -13.57 16.05 -1.52
C ASN A 210 -13.99 17.30 -2.31
N PRO A 211 -14.10 17.21 -3.64
CA PRO A 211 -14.59 18.31 -4.47
C PRO A 211 -16.02 18.73 -4.10
#